data_AF-A0A948UDT0-F1
#
_entry.id   AF-A0A948UDT0-F1
#
_cell.length_a   1.000
_cell.length_b   1.000
_cell.length_c   1.000
_cell.angle_alpha   90.00
_cell.angle_beta   90.00
_cell.angle_gamma   90.00
#
_symmetry.space_group_name_H-M   'P 1'
#
loop_
_entity.id
_entity.type
_entity.pdbx_description
1 polymer ?
#
loop_
_entity_poly.entity_id
_entity_poly.type
_entity_poly.pdbx_seq_one_letter_code
_entity_poly.pdbx_strand_id
1 'polypeptide(L)'
;MNFQQIKPKHCDVFVWVAVWRDTIKYWVFASKEVEKNKYYSKGQHRGNTGEGQLHLNHDNIKEFKKYEVKPNKLIEKITAAYKRQKSK
;
A
#
# COMPACT_ATOMS: atom_id res chain seq x y z
N MET A 1 -1.43 10.05 8.42
CA MET A 1 -0.16 9.48 7.93
C MET A 1 -0.27 9.40 6.42
N ASN A 2 0.33 10.32 5.67
CA ASN A 2 0.24 10.30 4.21
C ASN A 2 1.50 9.68 3.63
N PHE A 3 1.34 8.72 2.72
CA PHE A 3 2.46 8.13 1.99
C PHE A 3 2.72 8.97 0.75
N GLN A 4 3.86 9.66 0.74
CA GLN A 4 4.27 10.54 -0.35
C GLN A 4 5.15 9.79 -1.36
N GLN A 5 5.02 10.16 -2.64
CA GLN A 5 5.86 9.67 -3.76
C GLN A 5 5.88 8.14 -3.92
N ILE A 6 4.70 7.52 -3.92
CA ILE A 6 4.55 6.11 -4.24
C ILE A 6 4.72 5.93 -5.76
N LYS A 7 5.45 4.89 -6.18
CA LYS A 7 5.65 4.52 -7.60
C LYS A 7 5.09 3.13 -7.92
N PRO A 8 3.76 2.96 -8.06
CA PRO A 8 3.16 1.64 -8.29
C PRO A 8 3.74 0.91 -9.51
N LYS A 9 4.17 1.63 -10.55
CA LYS A 9 4.74 1.01 -11.76
C LYS A 9 6.10 0.31 -11.55
N HIS A 10 6.77 0.53 -10.42
CA HIS A 10 8.15 0.09 -10.18
C HIS A 10 8.26 -1.07 -9.18
N CYS A 11 7.13 -1.57 -8.67
CA CYS A 11 7.11 -2.69 -7.76
C CYS A 11 5.82 -3.48 -7.92
N ASP A 12 5.85 -4.78 -7.63
CA ASP A 12 4.68 -5.64 -7.68
C ASP A 12 3.88 -5.67 -6.36
N VAL A 13 4.57 -5.47 -5.24
CA VAL A 13 4.02 -5.57 -3.89
C VAL A 13 4.54 -4.41 -3.03
N PHE A 14 3.66 -3.82 -2.23
CA PHE A 14 4.02 -2.90 -1.15
C PHE A 14 3.86 -3.59 0.19
N VAL A 15 4.87 -3.46 1.05
CA VAL A 15 4.78 -3.79 2.47
C VAL A 15 4.87 -2.50 3.25
N TRP A 16 3.80 -2.15 3.94
CA TRP A 16 3.77 -0.97 4.80
C TRP A 16 3.97 -1.40 6.24
N VAL A 17 4.81 -0.67 6.94
CA VAL A 17 5.10 -0.89 8.35
C VAL A 17 4.78 0.40 9.08
N ALA A 18 3.91 0.32 10.08
CA ALA A 18 3.70 1.42 11.02
C ALA A 18 4.09 0.95 12.41
N VAL A 19 4.90 1.77 13.07
CA VAL A 19 5.51 1.49 14.37
C VAL A 19 4.95 2.48 15.37
N TRP A 20 4.32 1.96 16.42
CA TRP A 20 3.92 2.70 17.61
C TRP A 20 4.78 2.24 18.79
N ARG A 21 4.70 2.96 19.91
CA ARG A 21 5.41 2.63 21.15
C ARG A 21 5.16 1.19 21.62
N ASP A 22 3.96 0.67 21.38
CA ASP A 22 3.44 -0.59 21.92
C ASP A 22 3.11 -1.63 20.85
N THR A 23 3.17 -1.28 19.55
CA THR A 23 2.79 -2.21 18.49
C THR A 23 3.45 -1.89 17.16
N ILE A 24 3.69 -2.94 16.36
CA ILE A 24 4.09 -2.82 14.96
C ILE A 24 3.01 -3.49 14.12
N LYS A 25 2.47 -2.74 13.15
CA LYS A 25 1.49 -3.25 12.20
C LYS A 25 2.06 -3.29 10.80
N TYR A 26 1.62 -4.30 10.07
CA TYR A 26 2.01 -4.55 8.69
C TYR A 26 0.78 -4.54 7.79
N TRP A 27 0.92 -3.97 6.61
CA TRP A 27 -0.04 -4.12 5.53
C TRP A 27 0.66 -4.57 4.27
N VAL A 28 0.03 -5.48 3.51
CA VAL A 28 0.58 -6.01 2.26
C VAL A 28 -0.40 -5.78 1.11
N PHE A 29 0.05 -5.05 0.10
CA PHE A 29 -0.74 -4.66 -1.07
C PHE A 29 -0.11 -5.19 -2.34
N ALA A 30 -0.94 -5.61 -3.30
CA ALA A 30 -0.53 -5.62 -4.70
C ALA A 30 -0.43 -4.18 -5.20
N SER A 31 0.52 -3.90 -6.08
CA SER A 31 0.73 -2.55 -6.58
C SER A 31 -0.51 -1.95 -7.27
N LYS A 32 -1.26 -2.77 -8.03
CA LYS A 32 -2.53 -2.37 -8.65
C LYS A 32 -3.63 -2.05 -7.63
N GLU A 33 -3.58 -2.63 -6.43
CA GLU A 33 -4.51 -2.31 -5.34
C GLU A 33 -4.23 -0.91 -4.77
N VAL A 34 -2.97 -0.48 -4.77
CA VAL A 34 -2.57 0.89 -4.40
C VAL A 34 -2.99 1.88 -5.49
N GLU A 35 -2.68 1.60 -6.77
CA GLU A 35 -2.99 2.49 -7.89
C GLU A 35 -4.50 2.67 -8.12
N LYS A 36 -5.31 1.63 -7.89
CA LYS A 36 -6.77 1.66 -8.02
C LYS A 36 -7.50 2.13 -6.76
N ASN A 37 -6.77 2.45 -5.69
CA ASN A 37 -7.39 2.89 -4.45
C ASN A 37 -8.05 4.27 -4.63
N LYS A 38 -9.28 4.46 -4.13
CA LYS A 38 -9.99 5.75 -4.19
C LYS A 38 -9.26 6.90 -3.49
N TYR A 39 -8.36 6.59 -2.55
CA TYR A 39 -7.54 7.56 -1.83
C TYR A 39 -6.17 7.81 -2.49
N TYR A 40 -5.91 7.19 -3.64
CA TYR A 40 -4.69 7.41 -4.42
C TYR A 40 -4.85 8.65 -5.32
N SER A 41 -4.02 9.65 -5.08
CA SER A 41 -3.88 10.83 -5.94
C SER A 41 -2.75 10.61 -6.94
N LYS A 42 -3.06 10.69 -8.24
CA LYS A 42 -2.09 10.59 -9.36
C LYS A 42 -1.29 11.88 -9.58
N GLY A 43 -1.74 13.00 -9.03
CA GLY A 43 -1.15 14.31 -9.28
C GLY A 43 -0.34 14.77 -8.08
N GLN A 44 0.98 14.60 -8.12
CA GLN A 44 1.84 15.30 -7.18
C GLN A 44 3.12 15.76 -7.88
N HIS A 45 3.26 17.08 -8.00
CA HIS A 45 4.31 17.84 -8.70
C HIS A 45 4.21 17.89 -10.24
N ARG A 46 4.45 19.09 -10.78
CA ARG A 46 4.71 19.30 -12.22
C ARG A 46 5.95 18.48 -12.60
N GLY A 47 5.77 17.46 -13.45
CA GLY A 47 6.87 16.69 -14.04
C GLY A 47 6.90 15.19 -13.71
N ASN A 48 6.21 14.72 -12.67
CA ASN A 48 6.28 13.30 -12.28
C ASN A 48 5.20 12.46 -12.97
N THR A 49 5.61 11.69 -13.98
CA THR A 49 4.75 10.73 -14.67
C THR A 49 4.81 9.38 -13.96
N GLY A 50 3.67 8.87 -13.46
CA GLY A 50 3.58 7.53 -12.86
C GLY A 50 3.91 7.45 -11.37
N GLU A 51 3.99 8.60 -10.69
CA GLU A 51 4.07 8.70 -9.24
C GLU A 51 2.74 9.19 -8.66
N GLY A 52 2.52 8.96 -7.37
CA GLY A 52 1.34 9.48 -6.70
C GLY A 52 1.45 9.43 -5.19
N GLN A 53 0.34 9.71 -4.53
CA GLN A 53 0.23 9.69 -3.08
C GLN A 53 -0.99 8.91 -2.65
N LEU A 54 -0.87 8.19 -1.54
CA LEU A 54 -1.99 7.53 -0.91
C LEU A 54 -2.32 8.25 0.40
N HIS A 55 -3.47 8.91 0.42
CA HIS A 55 -3.95 9.64 1.59
C HIS A 55 -4.52 8.69 2.64
N LEU A 56 -3.92 8.70 3.82
CA LEU A 56 -4.33 7.82 4.91
C LEU A 56 -4.46 8.63 6.21
N ASN A 57 -5.68 8.65 6.73
CA ASN A 57 -6.09 9.44 7.88
C ASN A 57 -6.89 8.58 8.87
N HIS A 58 -7.31 9.20 9.97
CA HIS A 58 -8.04 8.49 11.02
C HIS A 58 -9.37 7.90 10.52
N ASP A 59 -10.02 8.58 9.58
CA ASP A 59 -11.35 8.21 9.09
C ASP A 59 -11.28 7.02 8.12
N ASN A 60 -10.24 6.95 7.29
CA ASN A 60 -10.13 5.94 6.23
C ASN A 60 -9.24 4.74 6.58
N ILE A 61 -8.42 4.80 7.65
CA ILE A 61 -7.50 3.71 8.01
C ILE A 61 -8.21 2.35 8.21
N LYS A 62 -9.47 2.38 8.65
CA LYS A 62 -10.28 1.17 8.85
C LYS A 62 -10.50 0.39 7.55
N GLU A 63 -10.56 1.06 6.40
CA GLU A 63 -10.71 0.41 5.09
C GLU A 63 -9.47 -0.40 4.68
N PHE A 64 -8.32 -0.07 5.26
CA PHE A 64 -7.06 -0.76 5.01
C PHE A 64 -6.88 -2.03 5.84
N LYS A 65 -7.77 -2.30 6.81
CA LYS A 65 -7.71 -3.49 7.68
C LYS A 65 -7.68 -4.81 6.89
N LYS A 66 -8.31 -4.86 5.72
CA LYS A 66 -8.28 -6.04 4.83
C LYS A 66 -6.89 -6.39 4.30
N TYR A 67 -5.95 -5.44 4.33
CA TYR A 67 -4.55 -5.64 3.96
C TYR A 67 -3.65 -5.87 5.16
N GLU A 68 -4.17 -5.79 6.40
CA GLU A 68 -3.37 -5.96 7.63
C GLU A 68 -2.91 -7.42 7.76
N VAL A 69 -1.63 -7.60 8.13
CA VAL A 69 -0.98 -8.91 8.18
C VAL A 69 -0.24 -9.09 9.50
N LYS A 70 -0.36 -10.30 10.08
CA LYS A 70 0.46 -10.70 11.23
C LYS A 70 1.90 -10.99 10.79
N PRO A 71 2.93 -10.72 11.61
CA PRO A 71 4.34 -10.90 11.23
C PRO A 71 4.66 -12.29 10.67
N ASN A 72 4.14 -13.33 11.32
CA ASN A 72 4.32 -14.73 10.93
C ASN A 72 3.62 -15.14 9.61
N LYS A 73 2.88 -14.22 8.98
CA LYS A 73 2.15 -14.42 7.73
C LYS A 73 2.66 -13.53 6.59
N LEU A 74 3.73 -12.75 6.80
CA LEU A 74 4.23 -11.81 5.80
C LEU A 74 4.60 -12.48 4.48
N ILE A 75 5.41 -13.54 4.50
CA ILE A 75 5.85 -14.24 3.27
C ILE A 75 4.65 -14.79 2.48
N GLU A 76 3.69 -15.41 3.18
CA GLU A 76 2.46 -15.93 2.58
C GLU A 76 1.68 -14.81 1.88
N LYS A 77 1.50 -13.67 2.56
CA LYS A 77 0.71 -12.55 2.03
C LYS A 77 1.44 -11.77 0.94
N ILE A 78 2.76 -11.66 0.99
CA ILE A 78 3.58 -11.07 -0.09
C ILE A 78 3.44 -11.90 -1.37
N THR A 79 3.58 -13.23 -1.26
CA THR A 79 3.42 -14.14 -2.40
C THR A 79 2.00 -14.08 -2.95
N ALA A 80 0.99 -14.02 -2.09
CA ALA A 80 -0.40 -13.88 -2.50
C ALA A 80 -0.67 -12.53 -3.18
N ALA A 81 -0.09 -11.43 -2.67
CA ALA A 81 -0.21 -10.11 -3.28
C ALA A 81 0.44 -10.07 -4.67
N TYR A 82 1.61 -10.69 -4.83
CA TYR A 82 2.25 -10.84 -6.14
C TYR A 82 1.36 -11.60 -7.14
N LYS A 83 0.76 -12.72 -6.72
CA LYS A 83 -0.19 -13.45 -7.57
C LYS A 83 -1.39 -12.60 -7.97
N ARG A 84 -1.96 -11.83 -7.03
CA ARG A 84 -3.04 -10.87 -7.34
C ARG A 84 -2.55 -9.81 -8.32
N GLN A 85 -1.34 -9.26 -8.16
CA GLN A 85 -0.76 -8.27 -9.07
C GLN A 85 -0.69 -8.77 -10.51
N LYS A 86 -0.24 -10.02 -10.73
CA LYS A 86 -0.09 -10.62 -12.07
C LYS A 86 -1.38 -11.23 -12.65
N SER A 87 -2.41 -11.42 -11.83
CA SER A 87 -3.73 -11.86 -12.30
C SER A 87 -4.35 -10.78 -13.20
N LYS A 88 -5.00 -11.21 -14.30
CA LYS A 88 -5.65 -10.34 -15.30
C LYS A 88 -6.63 -9.36 -14.66
#